data_AF-A0A966EUX7-F1
#
_entry.id   AF-A0A966EUX7-F1
#
_cell.length_a   1.000
_cell.length_b   1.000
_cell.length_c   1.000
_cell.angle_alpha   90.00
_cell.angle_beta   90.00
_cell.angle_gamma   90.00
#
_symmetry.space_group_name_H-M   'P 1'
#
loop_
_entity.id
_entity.type
_entity.pdbx_description
1 polymer ?
#
loop_
_entity_poly.entity_id
_entity_poly.type
_entity_poly.pdbx_seq_one_letter_code
_entity_poly.pdbx_strand_id
1 'polypeptide(L)' 'PRFEALRQLRQKIAREQGVPPYVIFHDATLQAMLDARPENLEALAEVHGVGERKLERYGDAFLECLSGL' A
#
# COMPACT_ATOMS: atom_id res chain seq x y z
N PRO A 1 -2.71 -14.49 -4.53
CA PRO A 1 -1.36 -14.23 -3.95
C PRO A 1 -1.30 -12.78 -3.43
N ARG A 2 -0.51 -12.49 -2.38
CA ARG A 2 -0.56 -11.19 -1.65
C ARG A 2 -0.38 -9.95 -2.54
N PHE A 3 0.46 -10.03 -3.58
CA PHE A 3 0.63 -8.94 -4.55
C PHE A 3 -0.66 -8.56 -5.27
N GLU A 4 -1.49 -9.54 -5.63
CA GLU A 4 -2.76 -9.28 -6.32
C GLU A 4 -3.77 -8.59 -5.38
N ALA A 5 -3.78 -8.95 -4.09
CA ALA A 5 -4.60 -8.27 -3.09
C ALA A 5 -4.21 -6.78 -2.95
N LEU A 6 -2.91 -6.48 -2.93
CA LEU A 6 -2.41 -5.09 -2.92
C LEU A 6 -2.82 -4.33 -4.19
N ARG A 7 -2.74 -4.97 -5.37
CA ARG A 7 -3.19 -4.36 -6.64
C ARG A 7 -4.68 -4.06 -6.60
N GLN A 8 -5.49 -4.98 -6.08
CA GLN A 8 -6.95 -4.82 -5.98
C GLN A 8 -7.33 -3.71 -5.00
N LEU A 9 -6.73 -3.68 -3.81
CA LEU A 9 -6.92 -2.61 -2.84
C LEU A 9 -6.56 -1.26 -3.45
N ARG A 10 -5.38 -1.16 -4.08
CA ARG A 10 -4.94 0.06 -4.75
C ARG A 10 -5.93 0.50 -5.83
N GLN A 11 -6.41 -0.42 -6.67
CA GLN A 11 -7.39 -0.11 -7.71
C GLN A 11 -8.72 0.38 -7.12
N LYS A 12 -9.19 -0.23 -6.03
CA LYS A 12 -10.40 0.19 -5.33
C LYS A 12 -10.27 1.64 -4.85
N ILE A 13 -9.21 1.95 -4.10
CA ILE A 13 -8.96 3.30 -3.58
C ILE A 13 -8.83 4.32 -4.72
N ALA A 14 -8.10 3.99 -5.79
CA ALA A 14 -7.96 4.89 -6.93
C ALA A 14 -9.30 5.19 -7.61
N ARG A 15 -10.16 4.17 -7.79
CA ARG A 15 -11.51 4.34 -8.34
C ARG A 15 -12.36 5.24 -7.45
N GLU A 16 -12.35 5.02 -6.14
CA GLU A 16 -13.09 5.83 -5.17
C GLU A 16 -12.65 7.30 -5.18
N GLN A 17 -11.37 7.56 -5.43
CA GLN A 17 -10.82 8.92 -5.51
C GLN A 17 -10.84 9.53 -6.93
N GLY A 18 -11.26 8.77 -7.95
CA GLY A 18 -11.24 9.23 -9.35
C GLY A 18 -9.84 9.50 -9.89
N VAL A 19 -8.81 8.80 -9.40
CA VAL A 19 -7.41 8.98 -9.81
C VAL A 19 -6.81 7.71 -10.41
N PRO A 20 -5.78 7.82 -11.26
CA PRO A 20 -5.04 6.65 -11.71
C PRO A 20 -4.39 5.86 -10.55
N PRO A 21 -4.34 4.51 -10.58
CA PRO A 21 -3.81 3.70 -9.48
C PRO A 21 -2.39 4.04 -9.02
N TYR A 22 -1.51 4.45 -9.96
CA TYR A 22 -0.13 4.80 -9.63
C TYR A 22 -0.02 6.02 -8.71
N VAL A 23 -1.06 6.87 -8.64
CA VAL A 23 -1.13 8.01 -7.71
C VAL A 23 -1.16 7.52 -6.26
N ILE A 24 -1.81 6.38 -6.01
CA ILE A 24 -1.83 5.74 -4.68
C ILE A 24 -0.44 5.14 -4.42
N PHE A 25 -0.04 4.11 -5.17
CA PHE A 25 1.30 3.51 -5.12
C PHE A 25 1.72 2.93 -6.47
N HIS A 26 3.00 3.03 -6.81
CA HIS A 26 3.56 2.31 -7.95
C HIS A 26 3.69 0.82 -7.64
N ASP A 27 3.76 -0.04 -8.68
CA ASP A 27 3.97 -1.48 -8.51
C ASP A 27 5.27 -1.77 -7.74
N ALA A 28 6.32 -0.97 -7.96
CA ALA A 28 7.58 -1.09 -7.23
C ALA A 28 7.40 -0.90 -5.70
N THR A 29 6.52 0.01 -5.28
CA THR A 29 6.23 0.20 -3.85
C THR A 29 5.43 -0.97 -3.29
N LEU A 30 4.47 -1.52 -4.06
CA LEU A 30 3.73 -2.72 -3.64
C LEU A 30 4.66 -3.93 -3.49
N GLN A 31 5.66 -4.07 -4.37
CA GLN A 31 6.68 -5.10 -4.25
C GLN A 31 7.56 -4.87 -3.02
N ALA A 32 8.03 -3.63 -2.81
CA ALA A 32 8.83 -3.28 -1.63
C ALA A 32 8.09 -3.57 -0.31
N MET A 33 6.77 -3.35 -0.25
CA MET A 33 5.95 -3.73 0.92
C MET A 33 5.98 -5.25 1.18
N LEU A 34 5.90 -6.07 0.12
CA LEU A 34 5.96 -7.53 0.27
C LEU A 34 7.34 -8.03 0.68
N ASP A 35 8.39 -7.37 0.20
CA ASP A 35 9.77 -7.71 0.52
C ASP A 35 10.09 -7.31 1.97
N ALA A 36 9.65 -6.13 2.41
CA ALA A 36 9.88 -5.60 3.75
C ALA A 36 8.98 -6.23 4.83
N ARG A 37 7.77 -6.70 4.46
CA ARG A 37 6.78 -7.32 5.37
C ARG A 37 6.52 -6.47 6.64
N PRO A 38 6.11 -5.19 6.50
CA PRO A 38 5.87 -4.35 7.65
C PRO A 38 4.68 -4.87 8.47
N GLU A 39 4.81 -4.85 9.78
CA GLU A 39 3.79 -5.31 10.73
C GLU A 39 3.08 -4.14 11.46
N ASN A 40 3.54 -2.91 11.22
CA ASN A 40 2.99 -1.68 11.80
C ASN A 40 3.29 -0.45 10.92
N LEU A 41 2.71 0.70 11.27
CA LEU A 41 2.84 1.94 10.49
C LEU A 41 4.28 2.47 10.46
N GLU A 42 5.03 2.31 11.55
CA GLU A 42 6.44 2.72 11.65
C GLU A 42 7.29 1.93 10.65
N ALA A 43 7.15 0.61 10.61
CA ALA A 43 7.83 -0.24 9.65
C ALA A 43 7.37 0.03 8.20
N LEU A 44 6.10 0.37 8.00
CA LEU A 44 5.59 0.74 6.68
C LEU A 44 6.15 2.10 6.20
N ALA A 45 6.43 3.02 7.12
CA ALA A 45 7.04 4.32 6.81
C ALA A 45 8.44 4.19 6.20
N GLU A 46 9.18 3.15 6.59
CA GLU A 46 10.52 2.86 6.08
C GLU A 46 10.52 2.23 4.66
N VAL A 47 9.34 1.86 4.13
CA VAL A 47 9.23 1.25 2.80
C VAL A 47 9.43 2.29 1.70
N HIS A 48 10.38 2.02 0.80
CA HIS A 48 10.67 2.91 -0.33
C HIS A 48 9.43 3.22 -1.19
N GLY A 49 9.11 4.51 -1.31
CA GLY A 49 7.93 5.00 -2.05
C GLY A 49 6.69 5.22 -1.18
N VAL A 50 6.77 4.95 0.12
CA VAL A 50 5.79 5.36 1.13
C VAL A 50 6.26 6.66 1.77
N GLY A 51 5.66 7.78 1.38
CA GLY A 51 5.87 9.07 2.06
C GLY A 51 4.81 9.30 3.13
N GLU A 52 5.09 10.19 4.09
CA GLU A 52 4.22 10.51 5.23
C GLU A 52 2.75 10.70 4.84
N ARG A 53 2.45 11.54 3.84
CA ARG A 53 1.07 11.79 3.40
C ARG A 53 0.35 10.54 2.87
N LYS A 54 1.09 9.59 2.28
CA LYS A 54 0.51 8.32 1.81
C LYS A 54 0.35 7.34 2.96
N LEU A 55 1.29 7.34 3.92
CA LEU A 55 1.20 6.56 5.13
C LEU A 55 -0.04 6.96 5.94
N GLU A 56 -0.23 8.24 6.19
CA GLU A 56 -1.41 8.76 6.91
C GLU A 56 -2.74 8.40 6.22
N ARG A 57 -2.76 8.40 4.88
CA ARG A 57 -4.00 8.17 4.11
C ARG A 57 -4.33 6.70 3.89
N TYR A 58 -3.30 5.86 3.72
CA TYR A 58 -3.46 4.50 3.20
C TYR A 58 -2.78 3.44 4.06
N GLY A 59 -1.98 3.84 5.05
CA GLY A 59 -1.13 2.92 5.81
C GLY A 59 -1.91 1.79 6.44
N ASP A 60 -2.98 2.10 7.17
CA ASP A 60 -3.81 1.09 7.85
C ASP A 60 -4.41 0.08 6.87
N ALA A 61 -5.02 0.56 5.79
CA ALA A 61 -5.65 -0.32 4.79
C ALA A 61 -4.64 -1.26 4.11
N PHE A 62 -3.42 -0.76 3.84
CA PHE A 62 -2.37 -1.57 3.23
C PHE A 62 -1.75 -2.56 4.24
N LEU A 63 -1.59 -2.19 5.51
CA LEU A 63 -1.18 -3.10 6.58
C LEU A 63 -2.19 -4.22 6.80
N GLU A 64 -3.47 -3.89 6.86
CA GLU A 64 -4.56 -4.86 6.99
C GLU A 64 -4.49 -5.89 5.84
N CYS A 65 -4.41 -5.40 4.60
CA CYS A 65 -4.27 -6.24 3.41
C CYS A 65 -3.01 -7.12 3.42
N LEU A 66 -1.89 -6.65 3.96
CA LEU A 66 -0.66 -7.44 4.11
C LEU A 66 -0.79 -8.53 5.19
N SER A 67 -1.45 -8.21 6.31
CA SER A 67 -1.70 -9.12 7.42
C SER A 67 -2.67 -10.25 7.06
N GLY A 68 -3.53 -10.03 6.06
CA GLY A 68 -4.55 -10.99 5.63
C GLY A 68 -5.76 -11.05 6.57
N LEU A 69 -5.93 -10.03 7.42
CA LEU A 69 -7.11 -9.79 8.24
C LEU A 69 -8.23 -9.15 7.41
#